data_AF-X1IML6-F1
#
_entry.id   AF-X1IML6-F1
#
_cell.length_a   1.000
_cell.length_b   1.000
_cell.length_c   1.000
_cell.angle_alpha   90.00
_cell.angle_beta   90.00
_cell.angle_gamma   90.00
#
_symmetry.space_group_name_H-M   'P 1'
#
loop_
_entity.id
_entity.type
_entity.pdbx_description
1 polymer ?
#
loop_
_entity_poly.entity_id
_entity_poly.type
_entity_poly.pdbx_seq_one_letter_code
_entity_poly.pdbx_strand_id
1 'polypeptide(L)'
;SVNFFKKKGKEVIFDAEHFFDGHKDNPQYVLKTLKVAQAAGADCLVLCDTNGGSMPHEIEKIIKEVKKKDWIIGGDKGRKPNIIRSLFLEEGVLEEHNKKLQEKYARIRRLEVKYESMQTDDAELLLVSYGSMARLASEVVTRLRKKGIKAGLLRPITLWPFPYGPIRKLTDRVRFFFVVEMSEGQMLEDVKLAVEGAVPVYFYGRLGGGVPTPLEVMERIEEKVGDEDRR
;
A
#
# COMPACT_ATOMS: atom_id res chain seq x y z
N SER A 1 -21.81 -9.99 16.11
CA SER A 1 -21.96 -10.97 17.20
C SER A 1 -20.81 -11.97 17.14
N VAL A 2 -20.11 -12.21 18.25
CA VAL A 2 -18.93 -13.12 18.32
C VAL A 2 -19.29 -14.53 17.81
N ASN A 3 -20.34 -15.13 18.38
CA ASN A 3 -20.78 -16.50 18.03
C ASN A 3 -21.10 -16.65 16.53
N PHE A 4 -21.67 -15.62 15.90
CA PHE A 4 -21.95 -15.63 14.46
C PHE A 4 -20.68 -15.80 13.60
N PHE A 5 -19.60 -15.09 13.93
CA PHE A 5 -18.34 -15.20 13.20
C PHE A 5 -17.59 -16.49 13.53
N LYS A 6 -17.66 -16.97 14.77
CA LYS A 6 -17.08 -18.26 15.17
C LYS A 6 -17.71 -19.44 14.43
N LYS A 7 -19.04 -19.44 14.24
CA LYS A 7 -19.74 -20.44 13.41
C LYS A 7 -19.27 -20.48 11.95
N LYS A 8 -18.60 -19.44 11.46
CA LYS A 8 -18.02 -19.36 10.12
C LYS A 8 -16.51 -19.66 10.09
N GLY A 9 -15.96 -20.22 11.16
CA GLY A 9 -14.54 -20.58 11.27
C GLY A 9 -13.60 -19.37 11.25
N LYS A 10 -14.07 -18.18 11.63
CA LYS A 10 -13.24 -16.97 11.70
C LYS A 10 -12.57 -16.85 13.07
N GLU A 11 -11.39 -16.26 13.06
CA GLU A 11 -10.76 -15.70 14.26
C GLU A 11 -11.46 -14.39 14.62
N VAL A 12 -11.72 -14.18 15.92
CA VAL A 12 -12.47 -13.04 16.43
C VAL A 12 -11.70 -12.42 17.60
N ILE A 13 -11.27 -11.18 17.40
CA ILE A 13 -10.74 -10.30 18.44
C ILE A 13 -11.92 -9.46 18.95
N PHE A 14 -12.17 -9.52 20.25
CA PHE A 14 -13.17 -8.68 20.91
C PHE A 14 -12.45 -7.47 21.52
N ASP A 15 -12.66 -6.32 20.89
CA ASP A 15 -12.15 -5.03 21.34
C ASP A 15 -13.11 -4.43 22.38
N ALA A 16 -12.69 -4.41 23.65
CA ALA A 16 -13.44 -3.81 24.74
C ALA A 16 -13.05 -2.33 24.87
N GLU A 17 -13.53 -1.51 23.95
CA GLU A 17 -13.37 -0.06 24.01
C GLU A 17 -13.97 0.51 25.30
N HIS A 18 -13.33 1.55 25.83
CA HIS A 18 -13.67 2.21 27.10
C HIS A 18 -13.71 1.28 28.31
N PHE A 19 -12.98 0.16 28.26
CA PHE A 19 -13.01 -0.84 29.32
C PHE A 19 -12.65 -0.26 30.69
N PHE A 20 -11.59 0.54 30.79
CA PHE A 20 -11.11 1.05 32.08
C PHE A 20 -12.06 2.09 32.68
N ASP A 21 -12.59 3.00 31.87
CA ASP A 21 -13.61 3.96 32.30
C ASP A 21 -14.90 3.25 32.72
N GLY A 22 -15.37 2.31 31.90
CA GLY A 22 -16.54 1.49 32.21
C GLY A 22 -16.33 0.62 33.46
N HIS A 23 -15.11 0.17 33.72
CA HIS A 23 -14.79 -0.56 34.95
C HIS A 23 -14.83 0.37 36.17
N LYS A 24 -14.39 1.63 36.06
CA LYS A 24 -14.50 2.62 37.15
C LYS A 24 -15.97 2.96 37.46
N ASP A 25 -16.81 3.01 36.43
CA ASP A 25 -18.24 3.32 36.56
C ASP A 25 -19.09 2.10 37.02
N ASN A 26 -18.95 0.96 36.33
CA ASN A 26 -19.70 -0.27 36.63
C ASN A 26 -18.86 -1.54 36.38
N PRO A 27 -18.03 -1.95 37.36
CA PRO A 27 -17.16 -3.12 37.24
C PRO A 27 -17.93 -4.41 36.92
N GLN A 28 -19.11 -4.59 37.52
CA GLN A 28 -19.89 -5.81 37.36
C GLN A 28 -20.40 -5.98 35.92
N TYR A 29 -20.86 -4.89 35.31
CA TYR A 29 -21.35 -4.91 33.94
C TYR A 29 -20.22 -5.21 32.96
N VAL A 30 -19.09 -4.54 33.09
CA VAL A 30 -17.96 -4.74 32.17
C VAL A 30 -17.35 -6.14 32.32
N LEU A 31 -17.23 -6.67 33.53
CA LEU A 31 -16.79 -8.07 33.71
C LEU A 31 -17.78 -9.07 33.10
N LYS A 32 -19.08 -8.75 33.09
CA LYS A 32 -20.10 -9.57 32.44
C LYS A 32 -19.96 -9.55 30.92
N THR A 33 -19.66 -8.40 30.31
CA THR A 33 -19.47 -8.31 28.84
C THR A 33 -18.28 -9.16 28.38
N LEU A 34 -17.16 -9.11 29.12
CA LEU A 34 -16.00 -9.96 28.86
C LEU A 34 -16.33 -11.45 28.96
N LYS A 35 -17.04 -11.87 30.02
CA LYS A 35 -17.47 -13.27 30.19
C LYS A 35 -18.39 -13.73 29.05
N VAL A 36 -19.29 -12.87 28.58
CA VAL A 36 -20.18 -13.17 27.45
C VAL A 36 -19.39 -13.31 26.15
N ALA A 37 -18.44 -12.41 25.88
CA ALA A 37 -17.57 -12.49 24.71
C ALA A 37 -16.72 -13.77 24.72
N GLN A 38 -16.16 -14.12 25.88
CA GLN A 38 -15.43 -15.37 26.09
C GLN A 38 -16.31 -16.59 25.84
N ALA A 39 -17.50 -16.65 26.46
CA ALA A 39 -18.43 -17.77 26.31
C ALA A 39 -18.94 -17.91 24.86
N ALA A 40 -19.02 -16.81 24.12
CA ALA A 40 -19.35 -16.81 22.70
C ALA A 40 -18.20 -17.27 21.79
N GLY A 41 -17.00 -17.48 22.33
CA GLY A 41 -15.84 -18.05 21.64
C GLY A 41 -14.85 -17.05 21.06
N ALA A 42 -14.78 -15.82 21.58
CA ALA A 42 -13.74 -14.87 21.17
C ALA A 42 -12.34 -15.45 21.44
N ASP A 43 -11.43 -15.31 20.48
CA ASP A 43 -10.06 -15.86 20.56
C ASP A 43 -9.13 -14.94 21.37
N CYS A 44 -9.41 -13.63 21.34
CA CYS A 44 -8.69 -12.61 22.09
C CYS A 44 -9.67 -11.58 22.65
N LEU A 45 -9.48 -11.19 23.92
CA LEU A 45 -10.17 -10.04 24.53
C LEU A 45 -9.14 -8.93 24.73
N VAL A 46 -9.38 -7.75 24.18
CA VAL A 46 -8.49 -6.58 24.29
C VAL A 46 -9.14 -5.58 25.22
N LEU A 47 -8.44 -5.19 26.29
CA LEU A 47 -8.91 -4.20 27.25
C LEU A 47 -8.32 -2.84 26.87
N CYS A 48 -9.16 -1.89 26.46
CA CYS A 48 -8.70 -0.62 25.89
C CYS A 48 -8.93 0.56 26.83
N ASP A 49 -7.87 1.34 27.07
CA ASP A 49 -7.96 2.68 27.66
C ASP A 49 -8.18 3.69 26.53
N THR A 50 -9.36 3.66 25.93
CA THR A 50 -9.67 4.39 24.70
C THR A 50 -9.49 5.90 24.85
N ASN A 51 -9.77 6.44 26.04
CA ASN A 51 -9.60 7.86 26.34
C ASN A 51 -8.17 8.22 26.79
N GLY A 52 -7.32 7.24 27.09
CA GLY A 52 -5.94 7.44 27.56
C GLY A 52 -5.82 8.13 28.92
N GLY A 53 -6.90 8.20 29.69
CA GLY A 53 -6.99 8.95 30.95
C GLY A 53 -6.68 8.12 32.19
N SER A 54 -6.45 6.81 32.06
CA SER A 54 -6.23 5.95 33.23
C SER A 54 -4.77 5.97 33.64
N MET A 55 -4.52 6.23 34.93
CA MET A 55 -3.15 6.23 35.45
C MET A 55 -2.60 4.79 35.48
N PRO A 56 -1.28 4.57 35.30
CA PRO A 56 -0.70 3.23 35.24
C PRO A 56 -1.03 2.33 36.44
N HIS A 57 -1.12 2.90 37.65
CA HIS A 57 -1.47 2.16 38.87
C HIS A 57 -2.96 1.78 38.93
N GLU A 58 -3.84 2.56 38.31
CA GLU A 58 -5.26 2.23 38.18
C GLU A 58 -5.45 1.07 37.21
N ILE A 59 -4.77 1.14 36.05
CA ILE A 59 -4.74 0.06 35.06
C ILE A 59 -4.25 -1.24 35.71
N GLU A 60 -3.13 -1.18 36.45
CA GLU A 60 -2.58 -2.34 37.16
C GLU A 60 -3.59 -2.95 38.15
N LYS A 61 -4.26 -2.11 38.94
CA LYS A 61 -5.26 -2.56 39.91
C LYS A 61 -6.45 -3.25 39.20
N ILE A 62 -7.00 -2.61 38.17
CA ILE A 62 -8.15 -3.13 37.42
C ILE A 62 -7.80 -4.45 36.73
N ILE A 63 -6.64 -4.55 36.09
CA ILE A 63 -6.19 -5.80 35.44
C ILE A 63 -6.10 -6.96 36.45
N LYS A 64 -5.64 -6.70 37.69
CA LYS A 64 -5.58 -7.74 38.74
C LYS A 64 -6.97 -8.28 39.11
N GLU A 65 -8.02 -7.47 38.98
CA GLU A 65 -9.40 -7.85 39.31
C GLU A 65 -10.07 -8.70 38.22
N VAL A 66 -9.66 -8.58 36.95
CA VAL A 66 -10.30 -9.19 35.77
C VAL A 66 -10.05 -10.71 35.59
N LYS A 67 -9.36 -11.35 36.55
CA LYS A 67 -8.76 -12.72 36.57
C LYS A 67 -7.36 -12.81 35.98
N LYS A 68 -6.49 -13.52 36.70
CA LYS A 68 -5.26 -14.11 36.18
C LYS A 68 -5.60 -15.36 35.37
N LYS A 69 -5.40 -15.31 34.05
CA LYS A 69 -5.30 -16.48 33.19
C LYS A 69 -3.86 -16.56 32.70
N ASP A 70 -3.33 -17.77 32.60
CA ASP A 70 -1.90 -17.97 32.30
C ASP A 70 -1.52 -17.54 30.87
N TRP A 71 -2.50 -17.38 29.98
CA TRP A 71 -2.33 -16.93 28.60
C TRP A 71 -2.50 -15.41 28.39
N ILE A 72 -2.75 -14.61 29.43
CA ILE A 72 -2.89 -13.15 29.30
C ILE A 72 -1.57 -12.51 28.86
N ILE A 73 -1.66 -11.58 27.89
CA ILE A 73 -0.55 -10.72 27.48
C ILE A 73 -0.16 -9.83 28.67
N GLY A 74 1.07 -9.99 29.17
CA GLY A 74 1.52 -9.31 30.38
C GLY A 74 2.81 -9.91 30.94
N GLY A 75 3.41 -9.21 31.91
CA GLY A 75 4.70 -9.54 32.52
C GLY A 75 4.62 -9.90 34.01
N ASP A 76 3.51 -10.49 34.48
CA ASP A 76 3.32 -10.83 35.89
C ASP A 76 4.47 -11.70 36.43
N LYS A 77 4.95 -11.38 37.64
CA LYS A 77 5.97 -12.19 38.35
C LYS A 77 5.44 -13.62 38.56
N GLY A 78 6.25 -14.63 38.22
CA GLY A 78 5.97 -16.05 38.47
C GLY A 78 5.51 -16.87 37.25
N ARG A 79 5.42 -16.29 36.06
CA ARG A 79 5.20 -17.01 34.79
C ARG A 79 6.01 -16.41 33.65
N LYS A 80 6.19 -17.17 32.56
CA LYS A 80 6.75 -16.63 31.31
C LYS A 80 5.82 -15.51 30.79
N PRO A 81 6.33 -14.31 30.49
CA PRO A 81 5.52 -13.24 29.93
C PRO A 81 4.95 -13.65 28.57
N ASN A 82 3.64 -13.45 28.37
CA ASN A 82 3.07 -13.50 27.02
C ASN A 82 3.14 -12.08 26.49
N ILE A 83 3.92 -11.82 25.45
CA ILE A 83 4.11 -10.46 24.94
C ILE A 83 3.95 -10.49 23.43
N ILE A 84 3.02 -9.69 22.92
CA ILE A 84 2.90 -9.37 21.49
C ILE A 84 3.52 -7.99 21.33
N ARG A 85 4.66 -7.92 20.64
CA ARG A 85 5.36 -6.67 20.36
C ARG A 85 5.90 -6.70 18.93
N SER A 86 5.92 -5.55 18.28
CA SER A 86 6.53 -5.37 16.96
C SER A 86 8.03 -5.03 17.04
N LEU A 87 8.54 -4.73 18.24
CA LEU A 87 9.91 -4.28 18.47
C LEU A 87 10.62 -5.16 19.50
N PHE A 88 11.75 -5.75 19.12
CA PHE A 88 12.64 -6.52 19.98
C PHE A 88 13.92 -5.71 20.19
N LEU A 89 14.22 -5.33 21.44
CA LEU A 89 15.38 -4.49 21.76
C LEU A 89 16.69 -5.29 21.86
N GLU A 90 16.62 -6.60 21.68
CA GLU A 90 17.79 -7.47 21.64
C GLU A 90 18.53 -7.28 20.32
N GLU A 91 19.85 -7.11 20.42
CA GLU A 91 20.73 -6.92 19.27
C GLU A 91 20.61 -8.10 18.30
N GLY A 92 20.55 -7.81 16.99
CA GLY A 92 20.45 -8.82 15.93
C GLY A 92 19.04 -9.38 15.67
N VAL A 93 18.13 -9.41 16.65
CA VAL A 93 16.79 -10.01 16.47
C VAL A 93 15.97 -9.29 15.39
N LEU A 94 15.96 -7.96 15.42
CA LEU A 94 15.30 -7.17 14.38
C LEU A 94 16.02 -7.22 13.04
N GLU A 95 17.33 -7.45 13.03
CA GLU A 95 18.10 -7.59 11.80
C GLU A 95 17.70 -8.87 11.06
N GLU A 96 17.61 -10.01 11.76
CA GLU A 96 17.16 -11.28 11.19
C GLU A 96 15.71 -11.18 10.69
N HIS A 97 14.83 -10.53 11.47
CA HIS A 97 13.46 -10.25 11.03
C HIS A 97 13.43 -9.42 9.74
N ASN A 98 14.23 -8.37 9.67
CA ASN A 98 14.32 -7.53 8.47
C ASN A 98 14.89 -8.29 7.28
N LYS A 99 15.89 -9.16 7.45
CA LYS A 99 16.42 -10.02 6.37
C LYS A 99 15.32 -10.89 5.76
N LYS A 100 14.50 -11.54 6.60
CA LYS A 100 13.33 -12.31 6.15
C LYS A 100 12.32 -11.44 5.38
N LEU A 101 12.08 -10.20 5.82
CA LEU A 101 11.21 -9.27 5.09
C LEU A 101 11.82 -8.86 3.74
N GLN A 102 13.12 -8.61 3.67
CA GLN A 102 13.82 -8.28 2.43
C GLN A 102 13.74 -9.44 1.42
N GLU A 103 13.90 -10.68 1.86
CA GLU A 103 13.72 -11.87 1.02
C GLU A 103 12.30 -11.98 0.46
N LYS A 104 11.29 -11.72 1.32
CA LYS A 104 9.89 -11.67 0.91
C LYS A 104 9.67 -10.59 -0.16
N TYR A 105 10.18 -9.37 0.06
CA TYR A 105 10.06 -8.27 -0.92
C TYR A 105 10.81 -8.57 -2.22
N ALA A 106 11.99 -9.18 -2.16
CA ALA A 106 12.74 -9.61 -3.34
C ALA A 106 11.99 -10.70 -4.13
N ARG A 107 11.31 -11.62 -3.45
CA ARG A 107 10.42 -12.59 -4.10
C ARG A 107 9.23 -11.90 -4.78
N ILE A 108 8.58 -10.94 -4.12
CA ILE A 108 7.48 -10.17 -4.71
C ILE A 108 7.96 -9.42 -5.96
N ARG A 109 9.08 -8.70 -5.90
CA ARG A 109 9.69 -8.01 -7.05
C ARG A 109 9.96 -8.92 -8.25
N ARG A 110 10.26 -10.19 -8.01
CA ARG A 110 10.51 -11.17 -9.08
C ARG A 110 9.23 -11.74 -9.70
N LEU A 111 8.18 -11.91 -8.91
CA LEU A 111 7.00 -12.68 -9.32
C LEU A 111 5.78 -11.81 -9.65
N GLU A 112 5.70 -10.59 -9.13
CA GLU A 112 4.47 -9.80 -9.14
C GLU A 112 4.57 -8.51 -9.95
N VAL A 113 5.61 -8.33 -10.77
CA VAL A 113 5.66 -7.21 -11.72
C VAL A 113 4.64 -7.45 -12.82
N LYS A 114 3.58 -6.63 -12.87
CA LYS A 114 2.51 -6.74 -13.87
C LYS A 114 2.34 -5.42 -14.61
N TYR A 115 2.29 -5.51 -15.92
CA TYR A 115 2.08 -4.38 -16.83
C TYR A 115 1.42 -4.86 -18.11
N GLU A 116 0.80 -3.92 -18.82
CA GLU A 116 0.29 -4.09 -20.18
C GLU A 116 1.10 -3.20 -21.13
N SER A 117 1.26 -3.66 -22.37
CA SER A 117 1.92 -2.91 -23.44
C SER A 117 1.01 -2.86 -24.66
N MET A 118 1.01 -1.72 -25.35
CA MET A 118 0.27 -1.51 -26.59
C MET A 118 1.18 -0.84 -27.61
N GLN A 119 1.33 -1.49 -28.78
CA GLN A 119 2.08 -0.95 -29.94
C GLN A 119 3.49 -0.45 -29.59
N THR A 120 4.23 -1.22 -28.80
CA THR A 120 5.58 -0.85 -28.31
C THR A 120 6.72 -1.39 -29.16
N ASP A 121 6.44 -2.33 -30.07
CA ASP A 121 7.50 -3.03 -30.82
C ASP A 121 8.25 -2.09 -31.78
N ASP A 122 7.50 -1.20 -32.44
CA ASP A 122 8.00 -0.22 -33.41
C ASP A 122 7.90 1.23 -32.90
N ALA A 123 7.66 1.42 -31.60
CA ALA A 123 7.43 2.75 -31.04
C ALA A 123 8.71 3.61 -31.05
N GLU A 124 8.56 4.86 -31.44
CA GLU A 124 9.57 5.93 -31.33
C GLU A 124 9.25 6.89 -30.17
N LEU A 125 8.04 6.81 -29.62
CA LEU A 125 7.55 7.55 -28.46
C LEU A 125 6.82 6.58 -27.53
N LEU A 126 7.14 6.57 -26.23
CA LEU A 126 6.39 5.77 -25.25
C LEU A 126 5.58 6.62 -24.29
N LEU A 127 4.27 6.43 -24.26
CA LEU A 127 3.43 6.92 -23.17
C LEU A 127 3.52 5.95 -21.98
N VAL A 128 3.56 6.50 -20.76
CA VAL A 128 3.46 5.72 -19.53
C VAL A 128 2.34 6.29 -18.66
N SER A 129 1.35 5.46 -18.35
CA SER A 129 0.19 5.88 -17.55
C SER A 129 -0.47 4.68 -16.86
N TYR A 130 -1.07 4.89 -15.68
CA TYR A 130 -1.72 3.85 -14.89
C TYR A 130 -3.19 4.17 -14.59
N GLY A 131 -3.92 3.20 -14.02
CA GLY A 131 -5.30 3.41 -13.57
C GLY A 131 -6.26 3.81 -14.69
N SER A 132 -7.13 4.79 -14.43
CA SER A 132 -8.07 5.35 -15.42
C SER A 132 -7.35 6.09 -16.55
N MET A 133 -6.21 6.72 -16.26
CA MET A 133 -5.45 7.49 -17.24
C MET A 133 -4.84 6.65 -18.34
N ALA A 134 -4.59 5.37 -18.08
CA ALA A 134 -4.15 4.44 -19.12
C ALA A 134 -5.17 4.29 -20.26
N ARG A 135 -6.48 4.33 -19.98
CA ARG A 135 -7.51 4.26 -21.03
C ARG A 135 -7.47 5.49 -21.94
N LEU A 136 -7.27 6.67 -21.34
CA LEU A 136 -7.08 7.91 -22.09
C LEU A 136 -5.81 7.84 -22.93
N ALA A 137 -4.71 7.37 -22.35
CA ALA A 137 -3.44 7.20 -23.06
C ALA A 137 -3.55 6.23 -24.24
N SER A 138 -4.35 5.15 -24.13
CA SER A 138 -4.61 4.24 -25.26
C SER A 138 -5.32 4.93 -26.42
N GLU A 139 -6.29 5.80 -26.13
CA GLU A 139 -6.96 6.61 -27.16
C GLU A 139 -5.99 7.62 -27.80
N VAL A 140 -5.15 8.26 -27.00
CA VAL A 140 -4.09 9.16 -27.50
C VAL A 140 -3.14 8.41 -28.44
N VAL A 141 -2.64 7.24 -28.05
CA VAL A 141 -1.79 6.39 -28.90
C VAL A 141 -2.49 6.06 -30.22
N THR A 142 -3.75 5.64 -30.16
CA THR A 142 -4.53 5.31 -31.37
C THR A 142 -4.62 6.49 -32.33
N ARG A 143 -4.84 7.71 -31.82
CA ARG A 143 -4.93 8.92 -32.62
C ARG A 143 -3.57 9.35 -33.18
N LEU A 144 -2.51 9.30 -32.39
CA LEU A 144 -1.14 9.59 -32.85
C LEU A 144 -0.72 8.63 -33.96
N ARG A 145 -1.03 7.34 -33.81
CA ARG A 145 -0.78 6.32 -34.84
C ARG A 145 -1.52 6.60 -36.14
N LYS A 146 -2.77 7.06 -36.09
CA LYS A 146 -3.52 7.51 -37.28
C LYS A 146 -2.88 8.72 -37.97
N LYS A 147 -2.15 9.56 -37.24
CA LYS A 147 -1.34 10.66 -37.79
C LYS A 147 0.05 10.24 -38.27
N GLY A 148 0.39 8.94 -38.20
CA GLY A 148 1.70 8.42 -38.61
C GLY A 148 2.79 8.49 -37.54
N ILE A 149 2.48 8.97 -36.32
CA ILE A 149 3.44 9.01 -35.21
C ILE A 149 3.49 7.64 -34.55
N LYS A 150 4.69 7.03 -34.46
CA LYS A 150 4.87 5.71 -33.88
C LYS A 150 4.85 5.74 -32.34
N ALA A 151 3.69 6.00 -31.76
CA ALA A 151 3.50 6.01 -30.32
C ALA A 151 3.17 4.62 -29.76
N GLY A 152 3.76 4.26 -28.62
CA GLY A 152 3.38 3.09 -27.83
C GLY A 152 2.86 3.49 -26.46
N LEU A 153 2.25 2.55 -25.74
CA LEU A 153 1.85 2.72 -24.34
C LEU A 153 2.38 1.56 -23.50
N LEU A 154 2.96 1.90 -22.35
CA LEU A 154 3.21 0.96 -21.26
C LEU A 154 2.35 1.37 -20.07
N ARG A 155 1.52 0.44 -19.60
CA ARG A 155 0.62 0.61 -18.47
C ARG A 155 1.07 -0.26 -17.30
N PRO A 156 1.58 0.32 -16.21
CA PRO A 156 1.75 -0.43 -14.97
C PRO A 156 0.38 -0.90 -14.43
N ILE A 157 0.27 -2.19 -14.13
CA ILE A 157 -0.87 -2.75 -13.38
C ILE A 157 -0.54 -2.73 -11.88
N THR A 158 0.69 -3.13 -11.53
CA THR A 158 1.23 -2.98 -10.18
C THR A 158 2.12 -1.74 -10.10
N LEU A 159 1.77 -0.81 -9.20
CA LEU A 159 2.64 0.33 -8.90
C LEU A 159 3.80 -0.07 -7.98
N TRP A 160 3.63 -1.13 -7.19
CA TRP A 160 4.72 -1.84 -6.55
C TRP A 160 4.45 -3.36 -6.59
N PRO A 161 5.40 -4.18 -7.05
CA PRO A 161 6.67 -3.79 -7.66
C PRO A 161 6.47 -3.14 -9.04
N PHE A 162 7.22 -2.07 -9.31
CA PHE A 162 7.13 -1.27 -10.54
C PHE A 162 7.91 -1.92 -11.70
N PRO A 163 7.47 -1.79 -12.97
CA PRO A 163 8.11 -2.43 -14.12
C PRO A 163 9.37 -1.70 -14.62
N TYR A 164 10.39 -1.53 -13.78
CA TYR A 164 11.66 -0.88 -14.16
C TYR A 164 12.36 -1.58 -15.33
N GLY A 165 12.44 -2.91 -15.31
CA GLY A 165 13.09 -3.70 -16.37
C GLY A 165 12.45 -3.52 -17.75
N PRO A 166 11.13 -3.69 -17.89
CA PRO A 166 10.40 -3.39 -19.12
C PRO A 166 10.60 -1.97 -19.66
N ILE A 167 10.55 -0.94 -18.79
CA ILE A 167 10.77 0.45 -19.18
C ILE A 167 12.20 0.65 -19.68
N ARG A 168 13.20 0.15 -18.94
CA ARG A 168 14.62 0.24 -19.32
C ARG A 168 14.87 -0.40 -20.69
N LYS A 169 14.25 -1.53 -21.02
CA LYS A 169 14.42 -2.17 -22.34
C LYS A 169 13.92 -1.33 -23.51
N LEU A 170 13.02 -0.38 -23.26
CA LEU A 170 12.43 0.47 -24.31
C LEU A 170 13.25 1.73 -24.56
N THR A 171 14.21 2.08 -23.69
CA THR A 171 15.08 3.26 -23.88
C THR A 171 15.92 3.18 -25.13
N ASP A 172 16.29 1.96 -25.56
CA ASP A 172 17.09 1.73 -26.78
C ASP A 172 16.27 1.95 -28.07
N ARG A 173 14.95 2.11 -27.96
CA ARG A 173 14.02 2.20 -29.11
C ARG A 173 13.37 3.56 -29.22
N VAL A 174 12.87 4.08 -28.10
CA VAL A 174 12.09 5.32 -28.12
C VAL A 174 13.01 6.53 -27.99
N ARG A 175 12.63 7.62 -28.65
CA ARG A 175 13.33 8.90 -28.56
C ARG A 175 13.06 9.59 -27.23
N PHE A 176 11.86 9.40 -26.67
CA PHE A 176 11.48 9.92 -25.37
C PHE A 176 10.29 9.19 -24.76
N PHE A 177 10.12 9.37 -23.46
CA PHE A 177 8.95 8.93 -22.70
C PHE A 177 8.04 10.11 -22.39
N PHE A 178 6.73 9.89 -22.37
CA PHE A 178 5.73 10.89 -21.98
C PHE A 178 4.81 10.32 -20.90
N VAL A 179 4.94 10.84 -19.69
CA VAL A 179 4.20 10.38 -18.52
C VAL A 179 2.92 11.19 -18.37
N VAL A 180 1.79 10.49 -18.23
CA VAL A 180 0.48 11.13 -18.03
C VAL A 180 -0.17 10.64 -16.75
N GLU A 181 -0.46 11.57 -15.84
CA GLU A 181 -1.01 11.27 -14.51
C GLU A 181 -2.18 12.19 -14.12
N MET A 182 -3.02 11.72 -13.20
CA MET A 182 -3.95 12.56 -12.43
C MET A 182 -3.38 12.83 -11.03
N SER A 183 -2.11 13.21 -11.00
CA SER A 183 -1.31 13.46 -9.81
C SER A 183 -0.07 14.26 -10.23
N GLU A 184 0.76 14.68 -9.28
CA GLU A 184 1.90 15.58 -9.52
C GLU A 184 3.22 14.82 -9.71
N GLY A 185 3.19 13.73 -10.48
CA GLY A 185 4.40 13.02 -10.90
C GLY A 185 4.92 11.98 -9.93
N GLN A 186 4.06 11.37 -9.11
CA GLN A 186 4.46 10.28 -8.21
C GLN A 186 5.00 9.08 -8.99
N MET A 187 4.43 8.77 -10.17
CA MET A 187 4.97 7.72 -11.03
C MET A 187 6.12 8.24 -11.91
N LEU A 188 6.13 9.53 -12.26
CA LEU A 188 7.20 10.17 -13.02
C LEU A 188 8.59 9.89 -12.42
N GLU A 189 8.72 9.90 -11.09
CA GLU A 189 9.99 9.58 -10.41
C GLU A 189 10.47 8.17 -10.73
N ASP A 190 9.59 7.17 -10.65
CA ASP A 190 9.90 5.78 -10.98
C ASP A 190 10.23 5.59 -12.46
N VAL A 191 9.55 6.31 -13.36
CA VAL A 191 9.86 6.29 -14.80
C VAL A 191 11.24 6.89 -15.06
N LYS A 192 11.56 8.04 -14.46
CA LYS A 192 12.90 8.65 -14.58
C LYS A 192 13.98 7.73 -14.03
N LEU A 193 13.73 7.07 -12.90
CA LEU A 193 14.63 6.09 -12.30
C LEU A 193 14.82 4.85 -13.21
N ALA A 194 13.77 4.40 -13.91
CA ALA A 194 13.88 3.30 -14.85
C ALA A 194 14.64 3.67 -16.13
N VAL A 195 14.50 4.92 -16.59
CA VAL A 195 15.12 5.44 -17.82
C VAL A 195 16.59 5.83 -17.59
N GLU A 196 16.97 6.20 -16.37
CA GLU A 196 18.36 6.54 -15.99
C GLU A 196 19.00 7.63 -16.88
N GLY A 197 18.16 8.55 -17.38
CA GLY A 197 18.60 9.63 -18.26
C GLY A 197 19.02 9.20 -19.67
N ALA A 198 18.81 7.95 -20.07
CA ALA A 198 19.14 7.46 -21.41
C ALA A 198 18.42 8.25 -22.52
N VAL A 199 17.18 8.66 -22.25
CA VAL A 199 16.37 9.50 -23.13
C VAL A 199 15.51 10.49 -22.31
N PRO A 200 15.02 11.59 -22.91
CA PRO A 200 14.15 12.53 -22.22
C PRO A 200 12.86 11.88 -21.69
N VAL A 201 12.39 12.38 -20.53
CA VAL A 201 11.11 12.01 -19.92
C VAL A 201 10.29 13.27 -19.68
N TYR A 202 9.21 13.42 -20.44
CA TYR A 202 8.25 14.51 -20.29
C TYR A 202 7.06 14.09 -19.43
N PHE A 203 6.33 15.09 -18.95
CA PHE A 203 5.25 14.89 -18.00
C PHE A 203 4.08 15.82 -18.28
N TYR A 204 2.87 15.28 -18.12
CA TYR A 204 1.65 16.06 -18.02
C TYR A 204 0.75 15.49 -16.92
N GLY A 205 0.56 16.28 -15.86
CA GLY A 205 -0.27 15.96 -14.71
C GLY A 205 -1.46 16.90 -14.60
N ARG A 206 -2.57 16.40 -14.03
CA ARG A 206 -3.67 17.24 -13.54
C ARG A 206 -4.05 16.84 -12.11
N LEU A 207 -4.44 17.83 -11.31
CA LEU A 207 -4.71 17.68 -9.88
C LEU A 207 -6.19 17.89 -9.54
N GLY A 208 -6.57 17.53 -8.31
CA GLY A 208 -7.88 17.89 -7.75
C GLY A 208 -9.08 17.32 -8.49
N GLY A 209 -8.95 16.17 -9.14
CA GLY A 209 -10.01 15.56 -9.95
C GLY A 209 -10.11 16.09 -11.38
N GLY A 210 -9.22 16.99 -11.81
CA GLY A 210 -9.10 17.39 -13.20
C GLY A 210 -8.66 16.21 -14.07
N VAL A 211 -9.49 15.79 -15.02
CA VAL A 211 -9.17 14.72 -15.96
C VAL A 211 -8.65 15.35 -17.25
N PRO A 212 -7.43 15.04 -17.71
CA PRO A 212 -6.97 15.43 -19.04
C PRO A 212 -7.94 15.02 -20.14
N THR A 213 -7.98 15.74 -21.24
CA THR A 213 -8.62 15.28 -22.48
C THR A 213 -7.58 14.67 -23.41
N PRO A 214 -7.96 13.75 -24.32
CA PRO A 214 -7.02 13.22 -25.31
C PRO A 214 -6.38 14.30 -26.18
N LEU A 215 -7.13 15.37 -26.51
CA LEU A 215 -6.62 16.46 -27.33
C LEU A 215 -5.54 17.28 -26.61
N GLU A 216 -5.78 17.66 -25.35
CA GLU A 216 -4.78 18.36 -24.54
C GLU A 216 -3.47 17.56 -24.44
N VAL A 217 -3.55 16.25 -24.20
CA VAL A 217 -2.36 15.40 -24.11
C VAL A 217 -1.67 15.29 -25.47
N MET A 218 -2.41 15.17 -26.57
CA MET A 218 -1.85 15.13 -27.92
C MET A 218 -1.12 16.42 -28.29
N GLU A 219 -1.70 17.59 -27.99
CA GLU A 219 -1.07 18.88 -28.25
C GLU A 219 0.28 18.98 -27.53
N ARG A 220 0.34 18.58 -26.26
CA ARG A 220 1.60 18.54 -25.50
C ARG A 220 2.62 17.56 -26.07
N ILE A 221 2.17 16.41 -26.57
CA ILE A 221 3.05 15.45 -27.21
C ILE A 221 3.60 16.00 -28.53
N GLU A 222 2.76 16.60 -29.36
CA GLU A 222 3.14 17.16 -30.66
C GLU A 222 4.13 18.32 -30.50
N GLU A 223 3.96 19.16 -29.46
CA GLU A 223 4.98 20.15 -29.05
C GLU A 223 6.35 19.49 -28.81
N LYS A 224 6.39 18.33 -28.12
CA LYS A 224 7.64 17.62 -27.81
C LYS A 224 8.23 16.83 -28.96
N VAL A 225 7.41 16.30 -29.85
CA VAL A 225 7.90 15.73 -31.11
C VAL A 225 8.63 16.82 -31.92
N GLY A 226 8.04 18.01 -32.04
CA GLY A 226 8.68 19.13 -32.73
C GLY A 226 9.96 19.64 -32.04
N ASP A 227 10.03 19.63 -30.72
CA ASP A 227 11.26 19.94 -29.97
C ASP A 227 12.37 18.92 -30.26
N GLU A 228 12.04 17.63 -30.25
CA GLU A 228 13.01 16.54 -30.45
C GLU A 228 13.40 16.34 -31.92
N ASP A 229 12.59 16.77 -32.90
CA ASP A 229 12.96 16.76 -34.33
C ASP A 229 13.97 17.87 -34.68
N ARG A 230 14.12 18.89 -33.81
CA ARG A 230 15.05 20.01 -33.99
C ARG A 230 16.41 19.81 -33.32
N ARG A 231 16.57 18.77 -32.51
CA ARG A 231 17.83 18.41 -31.84
C ARG A 231 18.69 17.52 -32.71
#